data_AF-A0A8T1H3W5-F1
#
_entry.id   AF-A0A8T1H3W5-F1
#
_cell.length_a   1.000
_cell.length_b   1.000
_cell.length_c   1.000
_cell.angle_alpha   90.00
_cell.angle_beta   90.00
_cell.angle_gamma   90.00
#
_symmetry.space_group_name_H-M   'P 1'
#
loop_
_entity.id
_entity.type
_entity.pdbx_description
1 polymer ?
#
loop_
_entity_poly.entity_id
_entity_poly.type
_entity_poly.pdbx_seq_one_letter_code
_entity_poly.pdbx_strand_id
1 'polypeptide(L)'
;MDRWMKIQQKRGLIKKASERPDMTQEALAVWAKATYKLKRVPAQTTILDILKNTSKIMSDDYSNGRRRKPLRVTSAALEDQLWAWIQKVEAPSICLSRELIKMKARDIQQELYIVYAQGSSPEKLHLLIPLLLLLADSGLKI
;
A
#
# COMPACT_ATOMS: atom_id res chain seq x y z
N MET A 1 19.19 4.30 -6.58
CA MET A 1 18.79 3.45 -5.44
C MET A 1 18.48 2.05 -5.95
N ASP A 2 19.07 1.01 -5.36
CA ASP A 2 18.88 -0.39 -5.80
C ASP A 2 17.42 -0.82 -5.69
N ARG A 3 16.91 -1.45 -6.76
CA ARG A 3 15.51 -1.86 -6.91
C ARG A 3 15.21 -3.05 -5.96
N TRP A 4 14.78 -2.76 -4.74
CA TRP A 4 14.34 -3.75 -3.74
C TRP A 4 12.94 -4.27 -4.07
N MET A 5 12.65 -5.54 -3.76
CA MET A 5 11.34 -6.17 -3.91
C MET A 5 10.18 -5.42 -3.24
N LYS A 6 9.10 -5.20 -4.01
CA LYS A 6 7.78 -4.73 -3.54
C LYS A 6 7.06 -5.82 -2.73
N ILE A 7 6.08 -5.45 -1.93
CA ILE A 7 5.31 -6.39 -1.09
C ILE A 7 4.60 -7.45 -1.95
N GLN A 8 4.01 -7.08 -3.10
CA GLN A 8 3.46 -8.07 -4.04
C GLN A 8 4.50 -9.10 -4.52
N GLN A 9 5.73 -8.66 -4.78
CA GLN A 9 6.82 -9.57 -5.21
C GLN A 9 7.26 -10.49 -4.07
N LYS A 10 7.25 -10.01 -2.82
CA LYS A 10 7.47 -10.85 -1.64
C LYS A 10 6.36 -11.88 -1.49
N ARG A 11 5.10 -11.49 -1.74
CA ARG A 11 3.95 -12.41 -1.73
C ARG A 11 4.11 -13.51 -2.78
N GLY A 12 4.48 -13.17 -4.01
CA GLY A 12 4.75 -14.16 -5.05
C GLY A 12 5.93 -15.08 -4.71
N LEU A 13 6.96 -14.58 -4.00
CA LEU A 13 8.06 -15.42 -3.50
C LEU A 13 7.59 -16.42 -2.44
N ILE A 14 6.77 -15.99 -1.49
CA ILE A 14 6.18 -16.89 -0.47
C ILE A 14 5.36 -17.97 -1.16
N LYS A 15 4.51 -17.60 -2.14
CA LYS A 15 3.72 -18.56 -2.92
C LYS A 15 4.64 -19.57 -3.64
N LYS A 16 5.73 -19.10 -4.24
CA LYS A 16 6.70 -19.98 -4.91
C LYS A 16 7.36 -20.97 -3.94
N ALA A 17 7.72 -20.51 -2.74
CA ALA A 17 8.29 -21.35 -1.70
C ALA A 17 7.29 -22.41 -1.19
N SER A 18 6.00 -22.08 -1.10
CA SER A 18 4.96 -23.07 -0.76
C SER A 18 4.71 -24.09 -1.86
N GLU A 19 4.81 -23.70 -3.13
CA GLU A 19 4.65 -24.61 -4.28
C GLU A 19 5.84 -25.56 -4.44
N ARG A 20 7.03 -25.12 -4.01
CA ARG A 20 8.31 -25.84 -4.18
C ARG A 20 9.13 -25.82 -2.90
N PRO A 21 8.75 -26.61 -1.89
CA PRO A 21 9.49 -26.69 -0.63
C PRO A 21 10.86 -27.36 -0.79
N ASP A 22 11.10 -28.03 -1.91
CA ASP A 22 12.40 -28.59 -2.33
C ASP A 22 13.44 -27.51 -2.67
N MET A 23 12.98 -26.31 -3.02
CA MET A 23 13.83 -25.25 -3.54
C MET A 23 14.61 -24.57 -2.42
N THR A 24 15.93 -24.50 -2.55
CA THR A 24 16.78 -23.82 -1.56
C THR A 24 16.56 -22.30 -1.57
N GLN A 25 17.02 -21.62 -0.51
CA GLN A 25 16.91 -20.17 -0.39
C GLN A 25 17.70 -19.43 -1.47
N GLU A 26 18.86 -19.96 -1.87
CA GLU A 26 19.68 -19.44 -2.97
C GLU A 26 18.94 -19.56 -4.29
N ALA A 27 18.32 -20.72 -4.54
CA ALA A 27 17.51 -20.94 -5.73
C ALA A 27 16.31 -19.98 -5.77
N LEU A 28 15.61 -19.79 -4.64
CA LEU A 28 14.52 -18.81 -4.53
C LEU A 28 14.99 -17.37 -4.80
N ALA A 29 16.20 -17.00 -4.36
CA ALA A 29 16.78 -15.70 -4.63
C ALA A 29 17.07 -15.49 -6.13
N VAL A 30 17.64 -16.50 -6.79
CA VAL A 30 17.91 -16.49 -8.24
C VAL A 30 16.60 -16.39 -9.03
N TRP A 31 15.60 -17.20 -8.65
CA TRP A 31 14.26 -17.13 -9.23
C TRP A 31 13.62 -15.75 -9.05
N ALA A 32 13.72 -15.14 -7.86
CA ALA A 32 13.18 -13.81 -7.60
C ALA A 32 13.84 -12.74 -8.48
N LYS A 33 15.17 -12.81 -8.65
CA LYS A 33 15.91 -11.90 -9.54
C LYS A 33 15.41 -12.01 -10.98
N ALA A 34 15.33 -13.23 -11.50
CA ALA A 34 14.90 -13.50 -12.87
C ALA A 34 13.44 -13.07 -13.10
N THR A 35 12.53 -13.49 -12.23
CA THR A 35 11.09 -13.24 -12.33
C THR A 35 10.76 -11.76 -12.24
N TYR A 36 11.38 -11.04 -11.31
CA TYR A 36 11.06 -9.63 -11.04
C TYR A 36 12.04 -8.62 -11.64
N LYS A 37 12.98 -9.10 -12.47
CA LYS A 37 14.01 -8.28 -13.13
C LYS A 37 14.73 -7.36 -12.13
N LEU A 38 15.12 -7.93 -10.99
CA LEU A 38 15.81 -7.20 -9.94
C LEU A 38 17.26 -6.91 -10.38
N LYS A 39 17.78 -5.75 -9.98
CA LYS A 39 19.16 -5.35 -10.32
C LYS A 39 20.20 -6.30 -9.70
N ARG A 40 19.93 -6.82 -8.50
CA ARG A 40 20.80 -7.72 -7.75
C ARG A 40 20.01 -8.93 -7.27
N VAL A 41 20.71 -10.04 -7.06
CA VAL A 41 20.14 -11.22 -6.39
C VAL A 41 19.81 -10.81 -4.95
N PRO A 42 18.60 -11.06 -4.43
CA PRO A 42 18.30 -10.84 -3.03
C PRO A 42 19.26 -11.63 -2.13
N ALA A 43 19.71 -11.04 -1.03
CA ALA A 43 20.53 -11.76 -0.07
C ALA A 43 19.73 -12.91 0.55
N GLN A 44 20.41 -14.01 0.91
CA GLN A 44 19.79 -15.15 1.57
C GLN A 44 19.07 -14.75 2.87
N THR A 45 19.67 -13.84 3.65
CA THR A 45 19.05 -13.26 4.86
C THR A 45 17.72 -12.57 4.55
N THR A 46 17.62 -11.89 3.41
CA THR A 46 16.36 -11.25 2.97
C THR A 46 15.30 -12.27 2.62
N ILE A 47 15.66 -13.38 1.96
CA ILE A 47 14.73 -14.48 1.66
C ILE A 47 14.24 -15.12 2.97
N LEU A 48 15.15 -15.43 3.88
CA LEU A 48 14.82 -15.98 5.19
C LEU A 48 13.87 -15.06 5.97
N ASP A 49 14.16 -13.76 6.03
CA ASP A 49 13.32 -12.78 6.72
C ASP A 49 11.92 -12.69 6.11
N ILE A 50 11.79 -12.77 4.78
CA ILE A 50 10.49 -12.80 4.11
C ILE A 50 9.71 -14.05 4.50
N LEU A 51 10.33 -15.23 4.46
CA LEU A 51 9.68 -16.50 4.77
C LEU A 51 9.28 -16.59 6.26
N LYS A 52 10.11 -16.07 7.17
CA LYS A 52 9.76 -15.98 8.60
C LYS A 52 8.55 -15.08 8.87
N ASN A 53 8.34 -14.06 8.05
CA ASN A 53 7.24 -13.10 8.19
C ASN A 53 6.04 -13.41 7.27
N THR A 54 5.87 -14.67 6.85
CA THR A 54 4.86 -15.08 5.86
C THR A 54 3.45 -14.63 6.23
N SER A 55 2.96 -14.97 7.43
CA SER A 55 1.59 -14.62 7.86
C SER A 55 1.35 -13.11 7.83
N LYS A 56 2.34 -12.35 8.27
CA LYS A 56 2.28 -10.88 8.28
C LYS A 56 2.28 -10.29 6.87
N ILE A 57 3.11 -10.80 5.97
CA ILE A 57 3.20 -10.27 4.59
C ILE A 57 1.97 -10.66 3.76
N MET A 58 1.38 -11.82 4.04
CA MET A 58 0.17 -12.32 3.35
C MET A 58 -1.12 -11.66 3.79
N SER A 59 -1.20 -11.16 5.04
CA SER A 59 -2.34 -10.42 5.54
C SER A 59 -2.71 -9.24 4.61
N ASP A 60 -3.99 -9.09 4.31
CA ASP A 60 -4.52 -7.99 3.50
C ASP A 60 -4.29 -6.63 4.18
N ASP A 61 -4.38 -6.59 5.50
CA ASP A 61 -4.13 -5.40 6.34
C ASP A 61 -2.68 -4.92 6.29
N TYR A 62 -1.76 -5.77 5.85
CA TYR A 62 -0.34 -5.43 5.82
C TYR A 62 -0.05 -4.29 4.83
N SER A 63 -0.61 -4.36 3.61
CA SER A 63 -0.48 -3.34 2.57
C SER A 63 -1.20 -3.79 1.29
N ASN A 64 -1.64 -2.82 0.47
CA ASN A 64 -2.05 -3.03 -0.93
C ASN A 64 -0.94 -3.60 -1.85
N GLY A 65 0.28 -3.76 -1.33
CA GLY A 65 1.34 -4.53 -1.96
C GLY A 65 2.18 -3.75 -2.97
N ARG A 66 1.75 -2.54 -3.35
CA ARG A 66 2.39 -1.69 -4.37
C ARG A 66 3.73 -1.13 -3.91
N ARG A 67 3.91 -0.98 -2.59
CA ARG A 67 5.09 -0.39 -1.96
C ARG A 67 6.09 -1.45 -1.49
N ARG A 68 7.33 -1.02 -1.21
CA ARG A 68 8.39 -1.86 -0.60
C ARG A 68 8.13 -2.17 0.87
N LYS A 69 7.65 -1.15 1.59
CA LYS A 69 7.35 -1.18 3.02
C LYS A 69 5.88 -0.83 3.20
N PRO A 70 5.22 -1.43 4.19
CA PRO A 70 3.87 -1.03 4.54
C PRO A 70 3.93 0.43 4.99
N LEU A 71 3.04 1.26 4.45
CA LEU A 71 2.83 2.61 4.95
C LEU A 71 1.62 2.54 5.87
N ARG A 72 1.73 3.10 7.08
CA ARG A 72 0.53 3.38 7.89
C ARG A 72 -0.17 4.57 7.25
N VAL A 73 -1.16 4.28 6.43
CA VAL A 73 -2.03 5.29 5.82
C VAL A 73 -3.24 5.44 6.72
N THR A 74 -3.62 6.68 7.04
CA THR A 74 -4.79 6.97 7.88
C THR A 74 -6.10 6.46 7.26
N SER A 75 -6.19 6.39 5.92
CA SER A 75 -7.31 5.80 5.18
C SER A 75 -6.84 5.07 3.93
N ALA A 76 -6.88 3.73 3.95
CA ALA A 76 -6.52 2.89 2.80
C ALA A 76 -7.50 3.06 1.62
N ALA A 77 -8.80 3.19 1.93
CA ALA A 77 -9.86 3.39 0.93
C ALA A 77 -9.65 4.69 0.13
N LEU A 78 -9.24 5.76 0.80
CA LEU A 78 -8.90 7.03 0.14
C LEU A 78 -7.71 6.88 -0.81
N GLU A 79 -6.63 6.21 -0.38
CA GLU A 79 -5.45 5.98 -1.23
C GLU A 79 -5.79 5.14 -2.47
N ASP A 80 -6.60 4.10 -2.33
CA ASP A 80 -6.95 3.23 -3.45
C ASP A 80 -7.86 3.92 -4.48
N GLN A 81 -8.84 4.70 -4.03
CA GLN A 81 -9.68 5.50 -4.94
C GLN A 81 -8.88 6.62 -5.62
N LEU A 82 -8.02 7.32 -4.87
CA LEU A 82 -7.17 8.37 -5.43
C LEU A 82 -6.21 7.79 -6.48
N TRP A 83 -5.64 6.61 -6.22
CA TRP A 83 -4.80 5.90 -7.20
C TRP A 83 -5.57 5.49 -8.45
N ALA A 84 -6.79 4.96 -8.29
CA ALA A 84 -7.64 4.61 -9.43
C ALA A 84 -7.97 5.83 -10.29
N TRP A 85 -8.22 6.98 -9.67
CA TRP A 85 -8.40 8.24 -10.39
C TRP A 85 -7.13 8.70 -11.10
N ILE A 86 -5.96 8.66 -10.44
CA ILE A 86 -4.68 9.02 -11.07
C ILE A 86 -4.44 8.18 -12.33
N GLN A 87 -4.63 6.86 -12.27
CA GLN A 87 -4.44 6.00 -13.45
C GLN A 87 -5.39 6.35 -14.61
N LYS A 88 -6.63 6.78 -14.32
CA LYS A 88 -7.58 7.22 -15.33
C LYS A 88 -7.16 8.56 -15.98
N VAL A 89 -6.58 9.47 -15.20
CA VAL A 89 -6.18 10.81 -15.68
C VAL A 89 -4.77 10.82 -16.29
N GLU A 90 -3.92 9.86 -15.91
CA GLU A 90 -2.60 9.68 -16.52
C GLU A 90 -2.69 9.09 -17.94
N ALA A 91 -3.76 8.34 -18.25
CA ALA A 91 -4.01 7.82 -19.60
C ALA A 91 -4.05 8.90 -20.70
N PRO A 92 -4.69 10.08 -20.49
CA PRO A 92 -4.60 11.21 -21.41
C PRO A 92 -3.36 12.14 -21.26
N SER A 93 -2.30 11.74 -20.53
CA SER A 93 -1.04 12.52 -20.37
C SER A 93 -1.19 13.94 -19.78
N ILE A 94 -2.24 14.17 -18.97
CA ILE A 94 -2.46 15.46 -18.31
C ILE A 94 -1.45 15.62 -17.16
N CYS A 95 -0.75 16.75 -17.10
CA CYS A 95 0.12 17.08 -15.97
C CYS A 95 -0.71 17.24 -14.68
N LEU A 96 -0.64 16.25 -13.80
CA LEU A 96 -1.28 16.30 -12.48
C LEU A 96 -0.46 17.19 -11.53
N SER A 97 -0.96 18.40 -11.26
CA SER A 97 -0.38 19.25 -10.22
C SER A 97 -0.65 18.68 -8.82
N ARG A 98 0.21 19.02 -7.86
CA ARG A 98 0.05 18.63 -6.46
C ARG A 98 -1.29 19.13 -5.89
N GLU A 99 -1.69 20.32 -6.28
CA GLU A 99 -2.91 21.00 -5.85
C GLU A 99 -4.14 20.25 -6.36
N LEU A 100 -4.12 19.81 -7.61
CA LEU A 100 -5.21 19.01 -8.20
C LEU A 100 -5.37 17.66 -7.48
N ILE A 101 -4.27 16.99 -7.16
CA ILE A 101 -4.28 15.74 -6.39
C ILE A 101 -4.85 16.00 -4.97
N LYS A 102 -4.45 17.09 -4.31
CA LYS A 102 -4.98 17.46 -2.99
C LYS A 102 -6.49 17.76 -3.04
N MET A 103 -6.94 18.45 -4.09
CA MET A 103 -8.37 18.73 -4.29
C MET A 103 -9.14 17.43 -4.44
N LYS A 104 -8.72 16.54 -5.35
CA LYS A 104 -9.43 15.28 -5.55
C LYS A 104 -9.40 14.38 -4.31
N ALA A 105 -8.31 14.39 -3.54
CA ALA A 105 -8.24 13.66 -2.28
C ALA A 105 -9.29 14.16 -1.27
N ARG A 106 -9.53 15.48 -1.17
CA ARG A 106 -10.58 16.02 -0.31
C ARG A 106 -11.98 15.61 -0.78
N ASP A 107 -12.23 15.64 -2.09
CA ASP A 107 -13.51 15.22 -2.65
C ASP A 107 -13.81 13.75 -2.33
N ILE A 108 -12.84 12.86 -2.57
CA ILE A 108 -12.97 11.43 -2.24
C ILE A 108 -13.15 11.23 -0.73
N GLN A 109 -12.47 12.01 0.10
CA GLN A 109 -12.64 11.94 1.54
C GLN A 109 -14.06 12.32 1.97
N GLN A 110 -14.65 13.33 1.32
CA GLN A 110 -16.04 13.74 1.56
C GLN A 110 -17.04 12.69 1.06
N GLU A 111 -16.82 12.12 -0.12
CA GLU A 111 -17.64 11.03 -0.67
C GLU A 111 -17.64 9.81 0.27
N LEU A 112 -16.46 9.40 0.75
CA LEU A 112 -16.33 8.33 1.73
C LEU A 112 -17.06 8.66 3.04
N TYR A 113 -16.93 9.90 3.54
CA TYR A 113 -17.64 10.33 4.76
C TYR A 113 -19.16 10.20 4.62
N ILE A 114 -19.74 10.62 3.49
CA ILE A 114 -21.19 10.51 3.24
C ILE A 114 -21.61 9.04 3.21
N VAL A 115 -20.85 8.17 2.55
CA VAL A 115 -21.15 6.72 2.48
C VAL A 115 -21.09 6.08 3.87
N TYR A 116 -20.09 6.42 4.70
CA TYR A 116 -20.00 5.92 6.07
C TYR A 116 -21.11 6.48 6.98
N ALA A 117 -21.51 7.73 6.79
CA ALA A 117 -22.60 8.37 7.54
C ALA A 117 -23.98 7.76 7.23
N GLN A 118 -24.20 7.29 6.00
CA GLN A 118 -25.44 6.63 5.57
C GLN A 118 -25.52 5.15 6.01
N GLY A 119 -24.39 4.54 6.37
CA GLY A 119 -24.29 3.11 6.75
C GLY A 119 -23.92 2.83 8.20
N SER A 120 -23.71 3.85 9.04
CA SER A 120 -23.24 3.68 10.42
C SER A 120 -24.25 4.23 11.43
N SER A 121 -24.57 3.42 12.44
CA SER A 121 -25.39 3.82 13.61
C SER A 121 -24.83 5.12 14.22
N PRO A 122 -25.68 6.11 14.55
CA PRO A 122 -25.30 7.47 14.92
C PRO A 122 -24.37 7.58 16.14
N GLU A 123 -24.24 6.53 16.94
CA GLU A 123 -23.45 6.53 18.17
C GLU A 123 -21.92 6.57 17.95
N LYS A 124 -21.42 6.16 16.77
CA LYS A 124 -19.96 6.17 16.48
C LYS A 124 -19.46 7.50 15.90
N LEU A 125 -20.36 8.39 15.49
CA LEU A 125 -20.00 9.72 14.95
C LEU A 125 -19.44 10.64 16.03
N HIS A 126 -19.86 10.48 17.29
CA HIS A 126 -19.39 11.28 18.43
C HIS A 126 -17.89 11.12 18.73
N LEU A 127 -17.25 10.04 18.29
CA LEU A 127 -15.83 9.77 18.53
C LEU A 127 -14.91 10.30 17.40
N LEU A 128 -15.45 10.58 16.21
CA LEU A 128 -14.68 11.08 15.06
C LEU A 128 -14.68 12.60 14.95
N ILE A 129 -15.71 13.27 15.49
CA ILE A 129 -15.82 14.74 15.49
C ILE A 129 -14.64 15.42 16.25
N PRO A 130 -14.22 14.94 17.45
CA PRO A 130 -13.11 15.58 18.17
C PRO A 130 -11.75 15.42 17.47
N LEU A 131 -11.54 14.30 16.77
CA LEU A 131 -10.26 14.02 16.08
C LEU A 131 -10.09 14.89 14.82
N LEU A 132 -11.19 15.22 14.15
CA LEU A 132 -11.20 16.09 12.97
C LEU A 132 -11.04 17.58 13.31
N LEU A 133 -11.61 18.04 14.43
CA LEU A 133 -11.38 19.39 14.96
C LEU A 133 -9.90 19.60 15.35
N LEU A 134 -9.28 18.58 15.98
CA LEU A 134 -7.86 18.61 16.33
C LEU A 134 -6.92 18.70 15.12
N LEU A 135 -7.33 18.17 13.97
CA LEU A 135 -6.56 18.22 12.72
C LEU A 135 -6.82 19.51 11.91
N ALA A 136 -7.96 20.17 12.12
CA ALA A 136 -8.26 21.46 11.51
C ALA A 136 -7.54 22.63 12.22
N ASP A 137 -7.39 22.56 13.54
CA ASP A 137 -6.74 23.61 14.33
C ASP A 137 -5.20 23.54 14.35
N SER A 138 -4.62 22.38 13.99
CA SER A 138 -3.17 22.16 14.13
C SER A 138 -2.31 22.74 13.00
N GLY A 139 -2.82 23.70 12.22
CA GLY A 139 -2.05 24.76 11.54
C GLY A 139 -0.67 24.41 10.98
N LEU A 140 -0.48 23.19 10.47
CA LEU A 140 0.85 22.67 10.15
C LEU A 140 1.27 23.24 8.79
N LYS A 141 1.93 24.40 8.84
CA LYS A 141 2.71 24.96 7.73
C LYS A 141 3.72 23.89 7.29
N ILE A 142 3.54 23.41 6.06
CA ILE A 142 4.55 22.65 5.31
C ILE A 142 5.48 23.66 4.65
#